data_AF-A0A839CX88-F1
#
_entry.id   AF-A0A839CX88-F1
#
_cell.length_a   1.000
_cell.length_b   1.000
_cell.length_c   1.000
_cell.angle_alpha   90.00
_cell.angle_beta   90.00
_cell.angle_gamma   90.00
#
_symmetry.space_group_name_H-M   'P 1'
#
loop_
_entity.id
_entity.type
_entity.pdbx_description
1 polymer ?
#
loop_
_entity_poly.entity_id
_entity_poly.type
_entity_poly.pdbx_seq_one_letter_code
_entity_poly.pdbx_strand_id
1 'polypeptide(L)'
;MKNKLICASMLALSISLSGCGFKSISHGREISEKEASNIEIGKTSREDVIIMFGEPSKITDDGKVFFYGWTRGSKVEVLGMGGGSSEGKSLVVIFNNDGIVKNYRITIGMATGQQID
;
A
#
# COMPACT_ATOMS: atom_id res chain seq x y z
N MET A 1 -61.05 2.88 -6.31
CA MET A 1 -59.73 3.33 -6.84
C MET A 1 -58.74 3.45 -5.66
N LYS A 2 -58.20 2.34 -5.13
CA LYS A 2 -57.31 2.37 -3.95
C LYS A 2 -56.10 1.43 -4.05
N ASN A 3 -55.89 0.78 -5.20
CA ASN A 3 -54.96 -0.35 -5.32
C ASN A 3 -53.72 -0.03 -6.18
N LYS A 4 -53.53 1.23 -6.62
CA LYS A 4 -52.40 1.65 -7.47
C LYS A 4 -51.19 2.19 -6.68
N LEU A 5 -51.33 2.39 -5.37
CA LEU A 5 -50.30 2.98 -4.51
C LEU A 5 -49.33 1.97 -3.87
N ILE A 6 -49.63 0.66 -3.95
CA ILE A 6 -48.85 -0.37 -3.24
C ILE A 6 -47.65 -0.84 -4.08
N CYS A 7 -47.73 -0.82 -5.42
CA CYS A 7 -46.63 -1.31 -6.27
C CYS A 7 -45.43 -0.35 -6.35
N ALA A 8 -45.62 0.94 -6.08
CA ALA A 8 -44.53 1.92 -6.14
C ALA A 8 -43.57 1.84 -4.93
N SER A 9 -44.02 1.30 -3.80
CA SER A 9 -43.21 1.20 -2.58
C SER A 9 -42.23 0.03 -2.58
N MET A 10 -42.44 -0.98 -3.43
CA MET A 10 -41.60 -2.18 -3.48
C MET A 10 -40.42 -2.05 -4.45
N LEU A 11 -40.45 -1.07 -5.36
CA LEU A 11 -39.38 -0.81 -6.33
C LEU A 11 -38.26 0.10 -5.77
N ALA A 12 -38.55 0.81 -4.67
CA ALA A 12 -37.62 1.77 -4.06
C ALA A 12 -36.59 1.14 -3.09
N LEU A 13 -36.78 -0.13 -2.68
CA LEU A 13 -35.87 -0.80 -1.74
C LEU A 13 -34.68 -1.53 -2.42
N SER A 14 -34.65 -1.65 -3.74
CA SER A 14 -33.66 -2.50 -4.44
C SER A 14 -32.36 -1.79 -4.82
N ILE A 15 -32.20 -0.49 -4.55
CA ILE A 15 -31.05 0.31 -5.03
C ILE A 15 -29.97 0.48 -3.96
N SER A 16 -30.20 0.05 -2.71
CA SER A 16 -29.30 0.33 -1.59
C SER A 16 -28.14 -0.66 -1.38
N LEU A 17 -27.94 -1.66 -2.26
CA LEU A 17 -26.89 -2.69 -2.09
C LEU A 17 -25.70 -2.61 -3.05
N SER A 18 -25.50 -1.50 -3.77
CA SER A 18 -24.34 -1.30 -4.66
C SER A 18 -23.20 -0.56 -3.97
N GLY A 19 -22.78 -1.00 -2.78
CA GLY A 19 -21.88 -0.22 -1.91
C GLY A 19 -20.55 -0.85 -1.52
N CYS A 20 -20.23 -2.08 -1.95
CA CYS A 20 -19.01 -2.78 -1.53
C CYS A 20 -18.19 -3.27 -2.72
N GLY A 21 -17.53 -2.36 -3.45
CA GLY A 21 -16.73 -2.73 -4.63
C GLY A 21 -15.28 -2.24 -4.65
N PHE A 22 -14.87 -1.35 -3.73
CA PHE A 22 -13.50 -0.84 -3.72
C PHE A 22 -12.79 -1.25 -2.44
N LYS A 23 -12.36 -2.51 -2.40
CA LYS A 23 -11.43 -2.98 -1.37
C LYS A 23 -10.01 -2.57 -1.82
N SER A 24 -9.67 -1.31 -1.61
CA SER A 24 -8.29 -0.84 -1.74
C SER A 24 -7.46 -1.56 -0.68
N ILE A 25 -6.53 -2.40 -1.13
CA ILE A 25 -5.64 -3.17 -0.28
C ILE A 25 -4.38 -2.32 -0.11
N SER A 26 -4.27 -1.63 1.02
CA SER A 26 -3.05 -0.91 1.39
C SER A 26 -2.34 -1.69 2.50
N HIS A 27 -1.16 -2.24 2.21
CA HIS A 27 -0.31 -2.88 3.21
C HIS A 27 0.93 -2.02 3.46
N GLY A 28 1.07 -1.55 4.71
CA GLY A 28 2.22 -0.77 5.18
C GLY A 28 2.04 0.75 5.04
N ARG A 29 3.01 1.49 5.58
CA ARG A 29 3.14 2.94 5.39
C ARG A 29 3.77 3.20 4.01
N GLU A 30 3.16 4.08 3.22
CA GLU A 30 3.62 4.39 1.88
C GLU A 30 5.04 4.93 1.91
N ILE A 31 5.95 4.24 1.21
CA ILE A 31 7.32 4.71 1.03
C ILE A 31 7.27 5.75 -0.09
N SER A 32 7.22 7.03 0.30
CA SER A 32 7.32 8.13 -0.65
C SER A 32 8.77 8.32 -1.09
N GLU A 33 9.03 8.37 -2.40
CA GLU A 33 10.37 8.67 -2.94
C GLU A 33 10.91 10.00 -2.39
N LYS A 34 10.01 10.96 -2.14
CA LYS A 34 10.35 12.25 -1.56
C LYS A 34 10.90 12.11 -0.14
N GLU A 35 10.35 11.20 0.67
CA GLU A 35 10.85 10.93 2.02
C GLU A 35 12.17 10.16 1.98
N ALA A 36 12.30 9.18 1.07
CA ALA A 36 13.54 8.44 0.89
C ALA A 36 14.70 9.33 0.37
N SER A 37 14.38 10.40 -0.35
CA SER A 37 15.37 11.41 -0.78
C SER A 37 15.89 12.29 0.35
N ASN A 38 15.19 12.34 1.51
CA ASN A 38 15.66 13.05 2.69
C ASN A 38 16.68 12.24 3.52
N ILE A 39 16.95 10.98 3.15
CA ILE A 39 17.98 10.18 3.80
C ILE A 39 19.36 10.71 3.38
N GLU A 40 20.03 11.39 4.32
CA GLU A 40 21.39 11.89 4.14
C GLU A 40 22.40 10.84 4.60
N ILE A 41 23.14 10.28 3.63
CA ILE A 41 24.23 9.33 3.91
C ILE A 41 25.28 9.99 4.80
N GLY A 42 25.65 9.31 5.90
CA GLY A 42 26.63 9.79 6.86
C GLY A 42 26.09 10.75 7.92
N LYS A 43 24.79 11.09 7.91
CA LYS A 43 24.16 11.95 8.93
C LYS A 43 22.90 11.34 9.54
N THR A 44 22.05 10.74 8.73
CA THR A 44 20.81 10.14 9.21
C THR A 44 21.13 8.95 10.10
N SER A 45 20.58 8.95 11.31
CA SER A 45 20.72 7.85 12.28
C SER A 45 19.66 6.76 12.09
N ARG A 46 19.84 5.61 12.74
CA ARG A 46 18.81 4.55 12.77
C ARG A 46 17.48 5.07 13.32
N GLU A 47 17.55 5.88 14.37
CA GLU A 47 16.40 6.45 15.04
C GLU A 47 15.64 7.39 14.10
N ASP A 48 16.37 8.22 13.35
CA ASP A 48 15.78 9.11 12.34
C ASP A 48 15.06 8.31 11.24
N VAL A 49 15.66 7.22 10.76
CA VAL A 49 15.04 6.34 9.75
C VAL A 49 13.74 5.73 10.29
N ILE A 50 13.72 5.30 11.55
CA ILE A 50 12.51 4.77 12.20
C ILE A 50 11.45 5.87 12.36
N ILE A 51 11.84 7.09 12.70
CA ILE A 51 10.90 8.22 12.81
C ILE A 51 10.27 8.55 11.45
N MET A 52 11.08 8.53 10.38
CA MET A 52 10.62 8.81 9.01
C MET A 52 9.70 7.69 8.47
N PHE A 53 10.19 6.44 8.45
CA PHE A 53 9.52 5.34 7.75
C PHE A 53 8.69 4.43 8.67
N GLY A 54 8.82 4.58 9.99
CA GLY A 54 8.22 3.70 10.98
C GLY A 54 9.09 2.48 11.29
N GLU A 55 8.47 1.47 11.89
CA GLU A 55 9.15 0.22 12.18
C GLU A 55 9.50 -0.54 10.89
N PRO A 56 10.74 -1.03 10.76
CA PRO A 56 11.13 -1.83 9.61
C PRO A 56 10.35 -3.15 9.58
N SER A 57 9.98 -3.59 8.38
CA SER A 57 9.34 -4.88 8.17
C SER A 57 10.26 -6.04 8.55
N LYS A 58 11.57 -5.86 8.38
CA LYS A 58 12.58 -6.84 8.79
C LYS A 58 13.90 -6.16 9.13
N ILE A 59 14.57 -6.70 10.13
CA ILE A 59 15.91 -6.28 10.55
C ILE A 59 16.86 -7.46 10.33
N THR A 60 18.02 -7.22 9.71
CA THR A 60 19.05 -8.23 9.45
C THR A 60 20.44 -7.70 9.83
N ASP A 61 21.44 -8.58 9.81
CA ASP A 61 22.86 -8.25 10.06
C ASP A 61 23.04 -7.59 11.43
N ASP A 62 22.46 -8.20 12.47
CA ASP A 62 22.46 -7.74 13.86
C ASP A 62 21.96 -6.29 14.06
N GLY A 63 21.02 -5.84 13.22
CA GLY A 63 20.50 -4.46 13.31
C GLY A 63 21.18 -3.47 12.39
N LYS A 64 22.06 -3.92 11.49
CA LYS A 64 22.76 -3.06 10.51
C LYS A 64 22.00 -2.90 9.21
N VAL A 65 21.00 -3.74 8.92
CA VAL A 65 20.22 -3.62 7.69
C VAL A 65 18.73 -3.62 8.00
N PHE A 66 18.06 -2.54 7.63
CA PHE A 66 16.60 -2.40 7.76
C PHE A 66 15.95 -2.57 6.40
N PHE A 67 14.89 -3.39 6.38
CA PHE A 67 14.08 -3.64 5.21
C PHE A 67 12.68 -3.08 5.46
N TYR A 68 12.26 -2.20 4.56
CA TYR A 68 10.92 -1.63 4.50
C TYR A 68 10.24 -2.14 3.25
N GLY A 69 9.12 -2.82 3.43
CA GLY A 69 8.25 -3.26 2.34
C GLY A 69 6.93 -2.52 2.38
N TRP A 70 6.53 -1.94 1.26
CA TRP A 70 5.21 -1.38 1.08
C TRP A 70 4.56 -1.98 -0.15
N THR A 71 3.26 -2.27 -0.08
CA THR A 71 2.52 -2.78 -1.24
C THR A 71 1.12 -2.20 -1.25
N ARG A 72 0.77 -1.57 -2.36
CA ARG A 72 -0.57 -1.03 -2.63
C ARG A 72 -1.19 -1.79 -3.79
N GLY A 73 -2.30 -2.46 -3.49
CA GLY A 73 -3.11 -3.15 -4.48
C GLY A 73 -4.48 -2.49 -4.62
N SER A 74 -4.97 -2.37 -5.84
CA SER A 74 -6.38 -2.14 -6.12
C SER A 74 -6.96 -3.39 -6.76
N LYS A 75 -8.08 -3.87 -6.21
CA LYS A 75 -8.93 -4.86 -6.86
C LYS A 75 -10.18 -4.16 -7.33
N VAL A 76 -10.47 -4.26 -8.61
CA VAL A 76 -11.71 -3.75 -9.21
C VAL A 76 -12.42 -4.94 -9.82
N GLU A 77 -13.56 -5.29 -9.24
CA GLU A 77 -14.48 -6.28 -9.78
C GLU A 77 -15.66 -5.54 -10.38
N VAL A 78 -15.77 -5.54 -11.72
CA VAL A 78 -16.91 -4.94 -12.44
C VAL A 78 -17.48 -5.99 -13.38
N LEU A 79 -18.72 -6.40 -13.13
CA LEU A 79 -19.53 -7.25 -14.03
C LEU A 79 -18.82 -8.53 -14.49
N GLY A 80 -18.15 -9.24 -13.57
CA GLY A 80 -17.47 -10.51 -13.86
C GLY A 80 -16.07 -10.38 -14.47
N MET A 81 -15.65 -9.18 -14.88
CA MET A 81 -14.27 -8.90 -15.27
C MET A 81 -13.49 -8.42 -14.04
N GLY A 82 -12.57 -9.28 -13.56
CA GLY A 82 -11.67 -8.96 -12.45
C GLY A 82 -10.38 -8.31 -12.96
N GLY A 83 -10.12 -7.08 -12.54
CA GLY A 83 -8.87 -6.37 -12.83
C GLY A 83 -8.15 -6.01 -11.53
N GLY A 84 -6.85 -6.28 -11.46
CA GLY A 84 -6.03 -5.93 -10.32
C GLY A 84 -4.77 -5.18 -10.74
N SER A 85 -4.40 -4.15 -9.98
CA SER A 85 -3.05 -3.60 -10.06
C SER A 85 -2.41 -3.70 -8.69
N SER A 86 -1.13 -4.05 -8.66
CA SER A 86 -0.31 -4.04 -7.45
C SER A 86 0.98 -3.27 -7.71
N GLU A 87 1.24 -2.30 -6.85
CA GLU A 87 2.48 -1.55 -6.81
C GLU A 87 3.19 -1.90 -5.50
N GLY A 88 4.40 -2.40 -5.60
CA GLY A 88 5.28 -2.69 -4.48
C GLY A 88 6.44 -1.71 -4.45
N LYS A 89 6.77 -1.18 -3.28
CA LYS A 89 8.00 -0.43 -3.04
C LYS A 89 8.78 -1.13 -1.94
N SER A 90 10.09 -1.24 -2.12
CA SER A 90 11.01 -1.78 -1.13
C SER A 90 12.13 -0.79 -0.91
N LEU A 91 12.42 -0.48 0.35
CA LEU A 91 13.57 0.33 0.75
C LEU A 91 14.47 -0.51 1.65
N VAL A 92 15.73 -0.59 1.27
CA VAL A 92 16.79 -1.22 2.06
C VAL A 92 17.73 -0.13 2.54
N VAL A 93 17.89 -0.03 3.86
CA VAL A 93 18.81 0.93 4.49
C VAL A 93 19.91 0.16 5.20
N ILE A 94 21.16 0.50 4.89
CA ILE A 94 22.35 -0.12 5.45
C ILE A 94 23.03 0.89 6.36
N PHE A 95 23.27 0.51 7.60
CA PHE A 95 23.93 1.31 8.61
C PHE A 95 25.40 0.89 8.77
N ASN A 96 26.23 1.81 9.23
CA ASN A 96 27.57 1.50 9.71
C ASN A 96 27.51 0.99 11.17
N ASN A 97 28.67 0.66 11.75
CA ASN A 97 28.75 0.18 13.13
C ASN A 97 28.31 1.24 14.16
N ASP A 98 28.35 2.52 13.80
CA ASP A 98 27.92 3.64 14.65
C ASP A 98 26.41 3.89 14.58
N GLY A 99 25.68 3.14 13.74
CA GLY A 99 24.24 3.31 13.56
C GLY A 99 23.84 4.47 12.64
N ILE A 100 24.75 4.92 11.79
CA ILE A 100 24.52 5.97 10.80
C ILE A 100 24.33 5.34 9.42
N VAL A 101 23.42 5.90 8.61
CA VAL A 101 23.16 5.42 7.25
C VAL A 101 24.44 5.48 6.42
N LYS A 102 24.91 4.30 6.02
CA LYS A 102 26.03 4.12 5.11
C LYS A 102 25.57 4.12 3.65
N ASN A 103 24.42 3.51 3.38
CA ASN A 103 23.87 3.42 2.02
C ASN A 103 22.38 3.09 2.08
N TYR A 104 21.64 3.40 1.02
CA TYR A 104 20.26 2.95 0.87
C TYR A 104 19.95 2.59 -0.59
N ARG A 105 18.93 1.75 -0.78
CA ARG A 105 18.44 1.32 -2.10
C ARG A 105 16.92 1.27 -2.09
N ILE A 106 16.31 1.91 -3.07
CA ILE A 106 14.87 1.85 -3.31
C ILE A 106 14.64 0.97 -4.53
N THR A 107 13.62 0.13 -4.48
CA THR A 107 13.16 -0.69 -5.59
C THR A 107 11.66 -0.57 -5.72
N ILE A 108 11.19 -0.30 -6.94
CA ILE A 108 9.77 -0.15 -7.24
C ILE A 108 9.40 -1.26 -8.21
N GLY A 109 8.47 -2.12 -7.79
CA GLY A 109 7.88 -3.17 -8.60
C GLY A 109 6.43 -2.82 -8.93
N MET A 110 6.04 -2.95 -10.19
CA MET A 110 4.65 -2.83 -10.61
C MET A 110 4.24 -4.16 -11.24
N ALA A 111 3.14 -4.73 -10.76
CA ALA A 111 2.53 -5.93 -11.32
C ALA A 111 1.05 -5.66 -11.58
N THR A 112 0.68 -5.66 -12.86
CA THR A 112 -0.70 -5.58 -13.34
C THR A 112 -1.25 -6.99 -13.55
N GLY A 113 -2.27 -7.35 -12.77
CA GLY A 113 -3.06 -8.55 -12.99
C GLY A 113 -4.22 -8.24 -13.93
N GLN A 114 -4.06 -8.48 -15.22
CA GLN A 114 -5.20 -8.73 -16.11
C GLN A 114 -5.61 -10.19 -15.93
N GLN A 115 -6.72 -10.43 -15.24
CA GLN A 115 -7.39 -11.73 -15.32
C GLN A 115 -8.19 -11.70 -16.62
N ILE A 116 -7.74 -12.47 -17.62
CA ILE A 116 -8.51 -12.76 -18.83
C ILE A 116 -9.10 -14.15 -18.61
N ASP A 117 -10.36 -14.20 -18.19
CA ASP A 117 -11.21 -15.38 -18.26
C ASP A 117 -12.38 -15.14 -19.23
#